data_AF-A0A8T7E3C9-F1
#
_entry.id   AF-A0A8T7E3C9-F1
#
_cell.length_a   1.000
_cell.length_b   1.000
_cell.length_c   1.000
_cell.angle_alpha   90.00
_cell.angle_beta   90.00
_cell.angle_gamma   90.00
#
_symmetry.space_group_name_H-M   'P 1'
#
loop_
_entity.id
_entity.type
_entity.pdbx_description
1 polymer ?
#
loop_
_entity_poly.entity_id
_entity_poly.type
_entity_poly.pdbx_seq_one_letter_code
_entity_poly.pdbx_strand_id
1 'polypeptide(L)'
;VNDSIVVNDFTGVRSEHRDVGAIFFNGARSAATFRRYAAPALAGLLDGIELHTLPSTSPANATFSLAAKIENWRIIERYLRR
;
A
#
# COMPACT_ATOMS: atom_id res chain seq x y z
N VAL A 1 4.02 -19.75 12.42
CA VAL A 1 3.55 -18.87 11.31
C VAL A 1 2.05 -18.70 11.53
N ASN A 2 1.47 -17.54 11.24
CA ASN A 2 0.01 -17.38 11.39
C ASN A 2 -0.63 -18.04 10.16
N ASP A 3 -1.27 -19.20 10.33
CA ASP A 3 -1.71 -20.09 9.23
C ASP A 3 -2.85 -19.53 8.36
N SER A 4 -3.34 -18.33 8.64
CA SER A 4 -4.43 -17.69 7.88
C SER A 4 -3.98 -16.64 6.86
N ILE A 5 -2.68 -16.38 6.74
CA ILE A 5 -2.19 -15.35 5.80
C ILE A 5 -2.05 -15.94 4.40
N VAL A 6 -2.92 -15.50 3.50
CA VAL A 6 -2.81 -15.76 2.05
C VAL A 6 -2.41 -14.45 1.37
N VAL A 7 -1.29 -14.48 0.64
CA VAL A 7 -0.78 -13.32 -0.09
C VAL A 7 -1.50 -13.21 -1.44
N ASN A 8 -1.97 -12.01 -1.78
CA ASN A 8 -2.55 -11.74 -3.11
C ASN A 8 -1.48 -11.87 -4.22
N ASP A 9 -1.91 -12.15 -5.44
CA ASP A 9 -1.02 -12.19 -6.60
C ASP A 9 -0.57 -10.79 -7.05
N PHE A 10 0.38 -10.21 -6.31
CA PHE A 10 0.97 -8.93 -6.67
C PHE A 10 1.87 -9.01 -7.91
N THR A 11 2.40 -10.20 -8.24
CA THR A 11 3.28 -10.41 -9.38
C THR A 11 2.50 -10.31 -10.69
N GLY A 12 1.31 -10.94 -10.75
CA GLY A 12 0.38 -10.80 -11.87
C GLY A 12 -0.03 -9.35 -12.08
N VAL A 13 -0.49 -8.68 -11.02
CA VAL A 13 -0.90 -7.25 -11.06
C VAL A 13 0.22 -6.35 -11.58
N ARG A 14 1.46 -6.54 -11.10
CA ARG A 14 2.60 -5.72 -11.55
C ARG A 14 2.99 -6.02 -13.00
N SER A 15 2.84 -7.26 -13.44
CA SER A 15 3.14 -7.64 -14.83
C SER A 15 2.11 -7.03 -15.79
N GLU A 16 0.84 -6.96 -15.40
CA GLU A 16 -0.26 -6.39 -16.18
C GLU A 16 -0.26 -4.86 -16.17
N HIS A 17 0.05 -4.23 -15.03
CA HIS A 17 0.00 -2.78 -14.85
C HIS A 17 1.39 -2.18 -14.60
N ARG A 18 2.19 -2.07 -15.68
CA ARG A 18 3.57 -1.56 -15.62
C ARG A 18 3.67 -0.05 -15.37
N ASP A 19 2.58 0.68 -15.52
CA ASP A 19 2.45 2.12 -15.29
C ASP A 19 2.19 2.50 -13.82
N VAL A 20 1.90 1.51 -12.96
CA VAL A 20 1.75 1.71 -11.50
C VAL A 20 3.05 2.24 -10.92
N GLY A 21 3.03 3.51 -10.50
CA GLY A 21 4.16 4.20 -9.92
C GLY A 21 4.18 4.25 -8.39
N ALA A 22 3.11 3.84 -7.71
CA ALA A 22 3.06 3.83 -6.25
C ALA A 22 2.07 2.82 -5.67
N ILE A 23 2.36 2.37 -4.44
CA ILE A 23 1.47 1.56 -3.61
C ILE A 23 1.23 2.31 -2.29
N PHE A 24 -0.05 2.53 -1.96
CA PHE A 24 -0.48 3.20 -0.74
C PHE A 24 -1.07 2.18 0.24
N PHE A 25 -0.39 1.94 1.35
CA PHE A 25 -0.83 1.03 2.40
C PHE A 25 -1.83 1.72 3.34
N ASN A 26 -3.03 1.15 3.44
CA ASN A 26 -4.08 1.62 4.35
C ASN A 26 -3.82 1.13 5.79
N GLY A 27 -2.93 1.83 6.50
CA GLY A 27 -2.54 1.55 7.88
C GLY A 27 -1.27 0.71 8.01
N ALA A 28 -0.57 0.89 9.13
CA ALA A 28 0.74 0.29 9.39
C ALA A 28 0.76 -1.25 9.31
N ARG A 29 -0.34 -1.91 9.70
CA ARG A 29 -0.45 -3.37 9.61
C ARG A 29 -0.35 -3.86 8.17
N SER A 30 -1.04 -3.21 7.22
CA SER A 30 -1.00 -3.60 5.81
C SER A 30 0.40 -3.45 5.21
N ALA A 31 1.11 -2.37 5.58
CA ALA A 31 2.50 -2.17 5.16
C ALA A 31 3.44 -3.22 5.74
N ALA A 32 3.27 -3.57 7.03
CA ALA A 32 4.09 -4.56 7.70
C ALA A 32 3.89 -5.96 7.11
N THR A 33 2.64 -6.39 6.86
CA THR A 33 2.37 -7.68 6.24
C THR A 33 2.82 -7.72 4.78
N PHE A 34 2.63 -6.64 4.01
CA PHE A 34 3.17 -6.57 2.65
C PHE A 34 4.69 -6.75 2.62
N ARG A 35 5.42 -5.98 3.43
CA ARG A 35 6.90 -6.08 3.49
C ARG A 35 7.37 -7.47 3.90
N ARG A 36 6.65 -8.12 4.81
CA ARG A 36 7.02 -9.44 5.32
C ARG A 36 6.70 -10.57 4.34
N TYR A 37 5.57 -10.51 3.65
CA TYR A 37 5.03 -11.66 2.92
C TYR A 37 4.95 -11.47 1.40
N ALA A 38 4.74 -10.24 0.90
CA ALA A 38 4.60 -9.97 -0.53
C ALA A 38 5.88 -9.42 -1.16
N ALA A 39 6.54 -8.46 -0.50
CA ALA A 39 7.73 -7.79 -1.04
C ALA A 39 8.88 -8.73 -1.47
N PRO A 40 9.18 -9.85 -0.75
CA PRO A 40 10.23 -10.77 -1.20
C PRO A 40 9.98 -11.39 -2.58
N ALA A 41 8.72 -11.67 -2.92
CA ALA A 41 8.34 -12.23 -4.22
C ALA A 41 8.32 -11.17 -5.34
N LEU A 42 8.37 -9.88 -4.99
CA LEU A 42 8.35 -8.74 -5.90
C LEU A 42 9.73 -8.08 -6.05
N ALA A 43 10.80 -8.70 -5.52
CA ALA A 43 12.14 -8.16 -5.64
C ALA A 43 12.51 -7.91 -7.12
N GLY A 44 12.95 -6.70 -7.45
CA GLY A 44 13.20 -6.23 -8.83
C GLY A 44 11.95 -5.78 -9.59
N LEU A 45 10.75 -6.29 -9.23
CA LEU A 45 9.49 -5.78 -9.77
C LEU A 45 9.02 -4.50 -9.07
N LEU A 46 9.53 -4.18 -7.87
CA LEU A 46 9.23 -2.94 -7.16
C LEU A 46 10.04 -1.72 -7.63
N ASP A 47 10.97 -1.90 -8.57
CA ASP A 47 11.80 -0.80 -9.04
C ASP A 47 10.94 0.32 -9.66
N GLY A 48 11.17 1.55 -9.20
CA GLY A 48 10.39 2.73 -9.61
C GLY A 48 8.98 2.82 -9.00
N ILE A 49 8.58 1.91 -8.10
CA ILE A 49 7.34 2.02 -7.33
C ILE A 49 7.64 2.71 -5.99
N GLU A 50 6.93 3.81 -5.72
CA GLU A 50 6.97 4.44 -4.40
C GLU A 50 6.03 3.74 -3.41
N LEU A 51 6.51 3.48 -2.20
CA LEU A 51 5.76 2.77 -1.15
C LEU A 51 5.38 3.73 -0.02
N HIS A 52 4.09 4.03 0.11
CA HIS A 52 3.56 4.99 1.09
C HIS A 52 2.73 4.29 2.16
N THR A 53 2.98 4.58 3.43
CA THR A 53 2.14 4.08 4.54
C THR A 53 1.27 5.21 5.07
N LEU A 54 -0.05 5.08 4.88
CA LEU A 54 -1.03 6.11 5.25
C LEU A 54 -1.87 5.69 6.46
N PRO A 55 -2.49 6.65 7.18
CA PRO A 55 -3.41 6.34 8.26
C PRO A 55 -4.55 5.44 7.78
N SER A 56 -4.97 4.49 8.62
CA SER A 56 -6.09 3.63 8.26
C SER A 56 -7.39 4.43 8.12
N THR A 57 -8.11 4.21 7.02
CA THR A 57 -9.45 4.77 6.75
C THR A 57 -10.56 4.08 7.55
N SER A 58 -10.25 2.99 8.25
CA SER A 58 -11.22 2.31 9.12
C SER A 58 -11.77 3.26 10.20
N PRO A 59 -13.08 3.19 10.52
CA PRO A 59 -13.67 3.97 11.61
C PRO A 59 -13.08 3.59 12.97
N ALA A 60 -12.57 2.36 13.11
CA ALA A 60 -11.88 1.91 14.33
C ALA A 60 -10.54 2.64 14.59
N ASN A 61 -9.97 3.28 13.57
CA ASN A 61 -8.79 4.12 13.72
C ASN A 61 -9.20 5.54 14.16
N ALA A 62 -9.51 5.70 15.45
CA ALA A 62 -9.92 6.95 16.08
C ALA A 62 -8.74 7.90 16.40
N THR A 63 -7.49 7.47 16.15
CA THR A 63 -6.28 8.27 16.39
C THR A 63 -6.19 9.50 15.48
N PHE A 64 -6.86 9.48 14.32
CA PHE A 64 -6.86 10.58 13.37
C PHE A 64 -8.28 11.11 13.16
N SER A 65 -8.44 12.43 13.22
CA SER A 65 -9.65 13.10 12.74
C SER A 65 -9.83 12.87 11.24
N LEU A 66 -11.07 13.02 10.73
CA LEU A 66 -11.34 12.92 9.30
C LEU A 66 -10.48 13.91 8.49
N ALA A 67 -10.36 15.16 8.96
CA ALA A 67 -9.54 16.17 8.30
C ALA A 67 -8.07 15.77 8.23
N ALA A 68 -7.53 15.20 9.32
CA ALA A 68 -6.16 14.69 9.33
C ALA A 68 -5.98 13.50 8.38
N LYS A 69 -6.97 12.59 8.29
CA LYS A 69 -6.95 11.51 7.29
C LYS A 69 -6.92 12.08 5.87
N ILE A 70 -7.80 13.03 5.55
CA ILE A 70 -7.81 13.68 4.23
C ILE A 70 -6.44 14.27 3.90
N GLU A 71 -5.85 15.04 4.80
CA GLU A 71 -4.55 15.67 4.57
C GLU A 71 -3.45 14.64 4.29
N ASN A 72 -3.38 13.57 5.09
CA ASN A 72 -2.40 12.51 4.85
C ASN A 72 -2.61 11.80 3.50
N TRP A 73 -3.86 11.65 3.06
CA TRP A 73 -4.19 10.95 1.82
C TRP A 73 -4.04 11.83 0.56
N ARG A 74 -3.89 13.15 0.68
CA ARG A 74 -3.64 14.07 -0.45
C ARG A 74 -2.40 13.74 -1.27
N ILE A 75 -1.44 13.00 -0.72
CA ILE A 75 -0.28 12.53 -1.48
C ILE A 75 -0.66 11.77 -2.77
N ILE A 76 -1.82 11.10 -2.78
CA ILE A 76 -2.33 10.37 -3.95
C ILE A 76 -2.58 11.31 -5.14
N GLU A 77 -2.94 12.58 -4.90
CA GLU A 77 -3.24 13.54 -5.97
C GLU A 77 -2.04 13.74 -6.93
N ARG A 78 -0.81 13.55 -6.45
CA ARG A 78 0.41 13.60 -7.27
C ARG A 78 0.49 12.50 -8.33
N TYR A 79 -0.28 11.43 -8.16
CA TYR A 79 -0.25 10.22 -8.98
C TYR A 79 -1.49 10.08 -9.88
N LEU A 80 -2.53 10.88 -9.64
CA LEU A 80 -3.77 10.84 -10.42
C LEU A 80 -3.73 11.71 -11.69
N ARG A 81 -2.72 12.57 -11.86
CA ARG A 81 -2.62 13.55 -12.96
C ARG A 81 -1.59 13.16 -14.03
N ARG A 82 -1.38 11.86 -14.25
CA ARG A 82 -0.57 11.37 -15.36
C ARG A 82 -1.41 11.26 -16.63
#